data_AF-A0A1V5Y818-F1
#
_entry.id   AF-A0A1V5Y818-F1
#
_cell.length_a   1.000
_cell.length_b   1.000
_cell.length_c   1.000
_cell.angle_alpha   90.00
_cell.angle_beta   90.00
_cell.angle_gamma   90.00
#
_symmetry.space_group_name_H-M   'P 1'
#
loop_
_entity.id
_entity.type
_entity.pdbx_description
1 polymer ?
#
loop_
_entity_poly.entity_id
_entity_poly.type
_entity_poly.pdbx_seq_one_letter_code
_entity_poly.pdbx_strand_id
1 'polypeptide(L)'
;MKERKYGFIALWKHADPWYAMDAEERRRFIDKVNEINREAQGKGVWMSDVYDCSWSSEYRFFSFWESPSIEIVQETLEKLVACGDVNYYNIQRHFIGRAVPDNSNIDAYDPNYGKEL
;
A
#
# COMPACT_ATOMS: atom_id res chain seq x y z
N MET A 1 -0.43 26.41 3.15
CA MET A 1 0.42 25.33 3.71
C MET A 1 0.75 24.35 2.59
N LYS A 2 1.98 23.82 2.51
CA LYS A 2 2.31 22.79 1.51
C LYS A 2 1.48 21.54 1.83
N GLU A 3 0.75 21.04 0.85
CA GLU A 3 -0.08 19.85 1.02
C GLU A 3 0.82 18.65 1.33
N ARG A 4 0.47 17.89 2.37
CA ARG A 4 1.30 16.80 2.84
C ARG A 4 0.85 15.51 2.22
N LYS A 5 1.81 14.73 1.73
CA LYS A 5 1.57 13.42 1.15
C LYS A 5 1.00 12.45 2.20
N TYR A 6 0.31 11.43 1.71
CA TYR A 6 -0.12 10.29 2.48
C TYR A 6 0.87 9.14 2.27
N GLY A 7 1.35 8.56 3.36
CA GLY A 7 2.13 7.33 3.34
C GLY A 7 1.19 6.14 3.52
N PHE A 8 1.35 5.12 2.68
CA PHE A 8 0.65 3.86 2.80
C PHE A 8 1.66 2.71 2.83
N ILE A 9 1.42 1.71 3.67
CA ILE A 9 2.24 0.51 3.79
C ILE A 9 1.33 -0.69 3.64
N ALA A 10 1.70 -1.61 2.77
CA ALA A 10 1.08 -2.93 2.70
C ALA A 10 2.07 -4.02 3.08
N LEU A 11 1.65 -4.93 3.95
CA LEU A 11 2.31 -6.22 4.16
C LEU A 11 1.35 -7.32 3.71
N TRP A 12 1.84 -8.33 2.99
CA TRP A 12 0.98 -9.41 2.53
C TRP A 12 1.68 -10.76 2.44
N LYS A 13 0.84 -11.80 2.43
CA LYS A 13 1.17 -13.17 2.04
C LYS A 13 0.04 -13.73 1.20
N HIS A 14 0.34 -14.68 0.33
CA HIS A 14 -0.68 -15.34 -0.47
C HIS A 14 -1.61 -16.20 0.39
N ALA A 15 -2.89 -16.26 0.03
CA ALA A 15 -3.88 -17.15 0.60
C ALA A 15 -4.03 -18.43 -0.24
N ASP A 16 -4.75 -19.44 0.25
CA ASP A 16 -4.95 -20.71 -0.47
C ASP A 16 -5.52 -20.54 -1.89
N PRO A 17 -6.49 -19.64 -2.17
CA PRO A 17 -6.99 -19.42 -3.52
C PRO A 17 -5.92 -19.01 -4.53
N TRP A 18 -4.87 -18.30 -4.10
CA TRP A 18 -3.74 -17.95 -4.98
C TRP A 18 -2.99 -19.18 -5.49
N TYR A 19 -2.76 -20.16 -4.60
CA TYR A 19 -2.07 -21.40 -4.92
C TYR A 19 -2.92 -22.37 -5.74
N ALA A 20 -4.25 -22.31 -5.57
CA ALA A 20 -5.21 -23.11 -6.33
C ALA A 20 -5.48 -22.58 -7.75
N MET A 21 -5.16 -21.30 -8.00
CA MET A 21 -5.39 -20.64 -9.29
C MET A 21 -4.53 -21.23 -10.41
N ASP A 22 -5.13 -21.43 -11.59
CA ASP A 22 -4.39 -21.87 -12.76
C ASP A 22 -3.49 -20.77 -13.35
N ALA A 23 -2.61 -21.15 -14.29
CA ALA A 23 -1.65 -20.21 -14.86
C ALA A 23 -2.29 -19.07 -15.68
N GLU A 24 -3.41 -19.33 -16.34
CA GLU A 24 -4.09 -18.34 -17.19
C GLU A 24 -4.87 -17.34 -16.33
N GLU A 25 -5.60 -17.83 -15.34
CA GLU A 25 -6.23 -17.02 -14.30
C GLU A 25 -5.21 -16.16 -13.58
N ARG A 26 -4.05 -16.74 -13.20
CA ARG A 26 -2.97 -16.00 -12.53
C ARG A 26 -2.42 -14.87 -13.37
N ARG A 27 -2.21 -15.13 -14.67
CA ARG A 27 -1.77 -14.07 -15.59
C ARG A 27 -2.81 -12.95 -15.69
N ARG A 28 -4.09 -13.29 -15.89
CA ARG A 28 -5.19 -12.29 -15.97
C ARG A 28 -5.30 -11.45 -14.70
N PHE A 29 -5.17 -12.08 -13.54
CA PHE A 29 -5.16 -11.38 -12.26
C PHE A 29 -3.96 -10.43 -12.12
N ILE A 30 -2.75 -10.90 -12.41
CA ILE A 30 -1.53 -10.07 -12.37
C ILE A 30 -1.66 -8.87 -13.30
N ASP A 31 -2.13 -9.09 -14.53
CA ASP A 31 -2.35 -8.02 -15.50
C ASP A 31 -3.35 -6.99 -14.98
N LYS A 32 -4.41 -7.44 -14.29
CA LYS A 32 -5.41 -6.55 -13.70
C LYS A 32 -4.85 -5.71 -12.55
N VAL A 33 -4.07 -6.32 -11.65
CA VAL A 33 -3.40 -5.59 -10.56
C VAL A 33 -2.40 -4.57 -11.12
N ASN A 34 -1.64 -4.94 -12.15
CA ASN A 34 -0.69 -4.04 -12.82
C ASN A 34 -1.38 -2.88 -13.55
N GLU A 35 -2.57 -3.08 -14.10
CA GLU A 35 -3.40 -2.01 -14.66
C GLU A 35 -3.80 -1.01 -13.57
N ILE A 36 -4.34 -1.49 -12.44
CA ILE A 36 -4.77 -0.66 -11.30
C ILE A 36 -3.58 0.15 -10.74
N ASN A 37 -2.42 -0.49 -10.56
CA ASN A 37 -1.22 0.19 -10.06
C ASN A 37 -0.71 1.27 -11.02
N ARG A 38 -0.72 1.01 -12.34
CA ARG A 38 -0.34 2.01 -13.35
C ARG A 38 -1.31 3.19 -13.37
N GLU A 39 -2.60 2.95 -13.16
CA GLU A 39 -3.59 4.02 -13.03
C GLU A 39 -3.29 4.92 -11.82
N ALA A 40 -3.00 4.31 -10.66
CA ALA A 40 -2.62 5.04 -9.44
C ALA A 40 -1.34 5.87 -9.64
N GLN A 41 -0.32 5.27 -10.28
CA GLN A 41 0.91 5.98 -10.64
C GLN A 41 0.65 7.16 -11.58
N GLY A 42 -0.24 6.99 -12.56
CA GLY A 42 -0.69 8.09 -13.44
C GLY A 42 -1.37 9.25 -12.70
N LYS A 43 -1.92 9.00 -11.51
CA LYS A 43 -2.49 10.01 -10.60
C LYS A 43 -1.46 10.59 -9.60
N GLY A 44 -0.19 10.23 -9.75
CA GLY A 44 0.91 10.78 -8.94
C GLY A 44 1.28 9.96 -7.71
N VAL A 45 0.77 8.73 -7.58
CA VAL A 45 1.22 7.80 -6.53
C VAL A 45 2.63 7.30 -6.86
N TRP A 46 3.57 7.49 -5.94
CA TRP A 46 4.86 6.80 -5.97
C TRP A 46 4.73 5.48 -5.21
N MET A 47 5.33 4.41 -5.73
CA MET A 47 5.34 3.08 -5.10
C MET A 47 6.78 2.59 -5.02
N SER A 48 7.18 2.02 -3.88
CA SER A 48 8.47 1.38 -3.70
C SER A 48 8.55 0.05 -4.46
N ASP A 49 9.74 -0.57 -4.45
CA ASP A 49 9.89 -1.99 -4.74
C ASP A 49 9.07 -2.86 -3.77
N VAL A 50 8.91 -4.13 -4.12
CA VAL A 50 8.39 -5.18 -3.25
C VAL A 50 9.55 -5.88 -2.55
N TYR A 51 9.52 -5.91 -1.23
CA TYR A 51 10.56 -6.52 -0.41
C TYR A 51 10.07 -7.81 0.22
N ASP A 52 10.89 -8.86 0.18
CA ASP A 52 10.67 -10.10 0.94
C ASP A 52 11.08 -9.91 2.40
N CYS A 53 10.16 -10.15 3.32
CA CYS A 53 10.38 -9.99 4.77
C CYS A 53 10.09 -11.25 5.58
N SER A 54 10.01 -12.40 4.92
CA SER A 54 9.59 -13.65 5.55
C SER A 54 10.51 -14.16 6.67
N TRP A 55 11.74 -13.65 6.76
CA TRP A 55 12.64 -13.98 7.86
C TRP A 55 12.23 -13.34 9.20
N SER A 56 11.62 -12.16 9.17
CA SER A 56 11.37 -11.34 10.37
C SER A 56 9.89 -11.00 10.59
N SER A 57 8.98 -11.64 9.85
CA SER A 57 7.56 -11.31 9.83
C SER A 57 6.72 -12.55 9.51
N GLU A 58 5.46 -12.55 9.95
CA GLU A 58 4.47 -13.55 9.50
C GLU A 58 3.96 -13.30 8.08
N TYR A 59 4.29 -12.15 7.48
CA TYR A 59 3.99 -11.80 6.10
C TYR A 59 5.18 -12.16 5.20
N ARG A 60 4.92 -12.35 3.91
CA ARG A 60 5.97 -12.66 2.93
C ARG A 60 6.58 -11.40 2.33
N PHE A 61 5.75 -10.40 2.07
CA PHE A 61 6.13 -9.21 1.32
C PHE A 61 5.68 -7.92 2.02
N PHE A 62 6.38 -6.81 1.73
CA PHE A 62 5.87 -5.46 1.98
C PHE A 62 6.24 -4.46 0.88
N SER A 63 5.49 -3.35 0.82
CA SER A 63 5.77 -2.18 -0.03
C SER A 63 5.26 -0.89 0.63
N PHE A 64 5.78 0.26 0.16
CA PHE A 64 5.41 1.60 0.61
C PHE A 64 4.92 2.43 -0.56
N TRP A 65 3.84 3.18 -0.36
CA TRP A 65 3.37 4.16 -1.33
C TRP A 65 3.38 5.56 -0.73
N GLU A 66 3.63 6.55 -1.57
CA GLU A 66 3.35 7.95 -1.27
C GLU A 66 2.29 8.46 -2.24
N SER A 67 1.19 8.98 -1.70
CA SER A 67 0.09 9.53 -2.50
C SER A 67 -0.08 11.03 -2.24
N PRO A 68 -0.41 11.84 -3.26
CA PRO A 68 -0.76 13.24 -3.05
C PRO A 68 -2.12 13.41 -2.36
N SER A 69 -3.02 12.41 -2.41
CA SER A 69 -4.37 12.47 -1.83
C SER A 69 -4.79 11.12 -1.24
N ILE A 70 -5.61 11.17 -0.18
CA ILE A 70 -6.16 9.98 0.47
C ILE A 70 -7.20 9.30 -0.43
N GLU A 71 -7.95 10.07 -1.20
CA GLU A 71 -8.99 9.61 -2.12
C GLU A 71 -8.41 8.68 -3.20
N ILE A 72 -7.21 8.98 -3.70
CA ILE A 72 -6.52 8.12 -4.69
C ILE A 72 -6.16 6.76 -4.06
N VAL A 73 -5.72 6.75 -2.80
CA VAL A 73 -5.40 5.50 -2.08
C VAL A 73 -6.68 4.68 -1.89
N GLN A 74 -7.76 5.34 -1.44
CA GLN A 74 -9.06 4.69 -1.25
C GLN A 74 -9.57 4.07 -2.57
N GLU A 75 -9.61 4.84 -3.66
CA GLU A 75 -10.07 4.36 -4.97
C GLU A 75 -9.24 3.16 -5.45
N THR A 76 -7.92 3.21 -5.26
CA THR A 76 -7.01 2.12 -5.63
C THR A 76 -7.31 0.85 -4.81
N LEU A 77 -7.47 0.99 -3.50
CA LEU A 77 -7.79 -0.14 -2.61
C LEU A 77 -9.17 -0.73 -2.92
N GLU A 78 -10.17 0.08 -3.24
CA GLU A 78 -11.50 -0.41 -3.64
C GLU A 78 -11.40 -1.28 -4.90
N LYS A 79 -10.60 -0.89 -5.90
CA LYS A 79 -10.35 -1.70 -7.11
C LYS A 79 -9.59 -2.99 -6.81
N LEU A 80 -8.59 -2.94 -5.91
CA LEU A 80 -7.83 -4.11 -5.50
C LEU A 80 -8.67 -5.10 -4.69
N VAL A 81 -9.57 -4.62 -3.83
CA VAL A 81 -10.58 -5.46 -3.16
C VAL A 81 -11.51 -6.09 -4.19
N ALA A 82 -12.00 -5.30 -5.16
CA ALA A 82 -12.95 -5.78 -6.16
C ALA A 82 -12.37 -6.87 -7.08
N CYS A 83 -11.07 -6.82 -7.41
CA CYS A 83 -10.41 -7.87 -8.19
C CYS A 83 -9.88 -9.05 -7.36
N GLY A 84 -10.06 -9.00 -6.04
CA GLY A 84 -9.65 -10.05 -5.09
C GLY A 84 -8.20 -10.00 -4.65
N ASP A 85 -7.42 -8.98 -5.03
CA ASP A 85 -6.05 -8.83 -4.55
C ASP A 85 -6.01 -8.69 -3.02
N VAL A 86 -6.90 -7.87 -2.48
CA VAL A 86 -7.05 -7.66 -1.04
C VAL A 86 -8.10 -8.62 -0.48
N ASN A 87 -7.71 -9.39 0.53
CA ASN A 87 -8.56 -10.28 1.35
C ASN A 87 -9.15 -11.51 0.64
N TYR A 88 -8.82 -11.79 -0.62
CA TYR A 88 -9.15 -13.06 -1.27
C TYR A 88 -7.91 -13.85 -1.70
N TYR A 89 -7.13 -13.34 -2.66
CA TYR A 89 -5.89 -13.98 -3.11
C TYR A 89 -4.71 -13.71 -2.18
N ASN A 90 -4.76 -12.60 -1.43
CA ASN A 90 -3.75 -12.27 -0.43
C ASN A 90 -4.39 -11.95 0.91
N ILE A 91 -3.71 -12.37 1.98
CA ILE A 91 -3.94 -11.88 3.35
C ILE A 91 -3.05 -10.66 3.52
N GLN A 92 -3.65 -9.50 3.75
CA GLN A 92 -2.92 -8.23 3.82
C GLN A 92 -3.13 -7.51 5.15
N ARG A 93 -2.16 -6.69 5.53
CA ARG A 93 -2.28 -5.68 6.58
C ARG A 93 -1.79 -4.35 6.07
N HIS A 94 -2.59 -3.33 6.30
CA HIS A 94 -2.35 -1.99 5.79
C HIS A 94 -2.14 -1.00 6.92
N PHE A 95 -1.24 -0.05 6.69
CA PHE A 95 -1.07 1.13 7.52
C PHE A 95 -1.17 2.36 6.63
N ILE A 96 -1.83 3.40 7.13
CA ILE A 96 -1.95 4.67 6.43
C ILE A 96 -1.68 5.81 7.39
N GLY A 97 -0.98 6.82 6.90
CA GLY A 97 -0.62 7.99 7.68
C GLY A 97 -0.41 9.20 6.80
N ARG A 98 -0.29 10.36 7.43
CA ARG A 98 0.03 11.61 6.75
C ARG A 98 1.48 11.98 7.05
N ALA A 99 2.19 12.44 6.04
CA ALA A 99 3.55 12.94 6.22
C ALA A 99 3.58 14.08 7.25
N VAL A 100 4.66 14.11 8.01
CA VAL A 100 4.93 15.10 9.06
C VAL A 100 5.75 16.26 8.49
N PRO A 101 5.71 17.48 9.08
CA PRO A 101 6.35 18.68 8.52
C PRO A 101 7.87 18.63 8.48
N ASP A 102 8.44 18.10 9.56
CA ASP A 102 9.88 18.10 9.81
C ASP A 102 10.30 16.67 10.10
N ASN A 103 10.48 15.89 9.03
CA ASN A 103 10.89 14.49 9.11
C ASN A 103 12.34 14.29 9.59
N SER A 104 13.08 15.38 9.82
CA SER A 104 14.49 15.34 10.20
C SER A 104 14.69 15.36 11.72
N ASN A 105 13.74 15.90 12.49
CA ASN A 105 13.84 16.09 13.95
C ASN A 105 12.53 15.77 14.71
N ILE A 106 11.75 14.77 14.28
CA ILE A 106 10.56 14.36 15.04
C ILE A 106 11.01 13.66 16.33
N ASP A 107 10.84 14.32 17.47
CA ASP A 107 10.69 13.61 18.73
C ASP A 107 9.21 13.23 18.87
N ALA A 108 8.87 11.96 18.65
CA ALA A 108 7.51 11.46 18.79
C ALA A 108 6.98 11.57 20.24
N TYR A 109 7.84 11.96 21.19
CA TYR A 109 7.51 12.21 22.59
C TYR A 109 7.46 13.72 22.93
N ASP A 110 7.65 14.64 21.97
CA ASP A 110 7.48 16.08 22.23
C ASP A 110 6.00 16.39 22.53
N PRO A 111 5.66 16.87 23.74
CA PRO A 111 4.28 17.19 24.13
C PRO A 111 3.66 18.36 23.35
N ASN A 112 4.43 19.06 22.53
CA ASN A 112 3.96 20.13 21.65
C ASN A 112 3.79 19.68 20.19
N TYR A 113 4.14 18.44 19.88
CA TYR A 113 3.95 17.86 18.55
C TYR A 113 2.46 17.91 18.15
N GLY A 114 2.18 18.59 17.03
CA GLY A 114 0.83 18.68 16.45
C GLY A 114 -0.10 19.75 17.03
N LYS A 115 0.34 20.60 17.96
CA LYS A 115 -0.48 21.71 18.49
C LYS A 115 -0.63 22.90 17.53
N GLU A 116 0.19 22.96 16.50
CA GLU A 116 0.16 24.02 15.47
C GLU A 116 -0.39 23.51 14.13
N LEU A 117 -1.05 22.34 14.14
CA LEU A 117 -1.68 21.71 12.97
C LEU A 117 -3.09 22.22 12.67
#